data_AF-A0AAV9I7U3-F1
#
_entry.id   AF-A0AAV9I7U3-F1
#
_cell.length_a   1.000
_cell.length_b   1.000
_cell.length_c   1.000
_cell.angle_alpha   90.00
_cell.angle_beta   90.00
_cell.angle_gamma   90.00
#
_symmetry.space_group_name_H-M   'P 1'
#
loop_
_entity.id
_entity.type
_entity.pdbx_description
1 polymer ?
#
loop_
_entity_poly.entity_id
_entity_poly.type
_entity_poly.pdbx_seq_one_letter_code
_entity_poly.pdbx_strand_id
1 'polypeptide(L)'
;MDSKTLQNIQRVLKTKKSGKLVALNLLTRENSTFLQDNDVVVFLDGRDTFCMRDIDRLGEDFTNTGKVLFIAAETNCWPLLYAHFSKTLLNLFNPKTQHAPWNWSFKENQICTTLQIEAFLRNEEGPYPFPNSGGFIGRWRKVREFLQLSWEVYKKMLKSDQQDDQAAAALAFLLSNDNSIVLDTRAKFIQCSDYREAFDNYCTPNTTLVNKETGSVPYFHHHNADKSFLEPYMQYVGNISKESVFECFWISGDTGRKIYLKDVCQEQRML
;
A
#
# COMPACT_ATOMS: atom_id res chain seq x y z
N MET A 1 -5.12 -13.73 -22.75
CA MET A 1 -6.25 -13.15 -21.97
C MET A 1 -7.34 -12.78 -22.96
N ASP A 2 -8.64 -12.93 -22.68
CA ASP A 2 -9.62 -12.56 -23.73
C ASP A 2 -9.54 -11.06 -24.07
N SER A 3 -9.72 -10.72 -25.35
CA SER A 3 -9.61 -9.34 -25.85
C SER A 3 -10.56 -8.37 -25.13
N LYS A 4 -11.64 -8.87 -24.54
CA LYS A 4 -12.64 -8.09 -23.82
C LYS A 4 -12.14 -7.67 -22.44
N THR A 5 -11.38 -8.56 -21.78
CA THR A 5 -10.76 -8.33 -20.48
C THR A 5 -9.69 -7.25 -20.60
N LEU A 6 -8.79 -7.36 -21.58
CA LEU A 6 -7.75 -6.36 -21.86
C LEU A 6 -8.34 -4.97 -22.18
N GLN A 7 -9.40 -4.91 -22.98
CA GLN A 7 -10.12 -3.67 -23.26
C GLN A 7 -10.78 -3.08 -21.99
N ASN A 8 -11.29 -3.94 -21.09
CA ASN A 8 -11.82 -3.50 -19.80
C ASN A 8 -10.73 -2.91 -18.89
N ILE A 9 -9.54 -3.54 -18.82
CA ILE A 9 -8.39 -3.00 -18.06
C ILE A 9 -8.05 -1.60 -18.58
N GLN A 10 -7.85 -1.47 -19.89
CA GLN A 10 -7.49 -0.19 -20.52
C GLN A 10 -8.57 0.89 -20.37
N ARG A 11 -9.85 0.49 -20.40
CA ARG A 11 -10.98 1.42 -20.19
C ARG A 11 -11.02 1.92 -18.75
N VAL A 12 -10.74 1.07 -17.77
CA VAL A 12 -10.78 1.46 -16.35
C VAL A 12 -9.53 2.25 -15.94
N LEU A 13 -8.37 1.96 -16.53
CA LEU A 13 -7.16 2.77 -16.31
C LEU A 13 -7.31 4.23 -16.79
N LYS A 14 -8.28 4.52 -17.69
CA LYS A 14 -8.57 5.89 -18.14
C LYS A 14 -9.38 6.71 -17.12
N THR A 15 -10.06 6.09 -16.16
CA THR A 15 -10.75 6.82 -15.08
C THR A 15 -9.78 7.09 -13.91
N LYS A 16 -9.31 8.34 -13.80
CA LYS A 16 -8.15 8.76 -12.99
C LYS A 16 -8.18 8.40 -11.49
N LYS A 17 -9.35 8.14 -10.88
CA LYS A 17 -9.48 7.94 -9.42
C LYS A 17 -9.61 6.49 -8.96
N SER A 18 -9.72 5.51 -9.88
CA SER A 18 -9.97 4.10 -9.52
C SER A 18 -9.06 3.09 -10.22
N GLY A 19 -8.18 3.56 -11.12
CA GLY A 19 -7.38 2.69 -11.98
C GLY A 19 -6.44 1.74 -11.22
N LYS A 20 -5.90 2.17 -10.07
CA LYS A 20 -4.94 1.40 -9.27
C LYS A 20 -5.55 0.16 -8.64
N LEU A 21 -6.59 0.34 -7.80
CA LEU A 21 -7.23 -0.80 -7.13
C LEU A 21 -7.89 -1.76 -8.12
N VAL A 22 -8.38 -1.24 -9.26
CA VAL A 22 -8.88 -2.08 -10.36
C VAL A 22 -7.76 -2.92 -10.97
N ALA A 23 -6.62 -2.30 -11.30
CA ALA A 23 -5.47 -3.02 -11.85
C ALA A 23 -4.99 -4.10 -10.86
N LEU A 24 -4.91 -3.77 -9.58
CA LEU A 24 -4.56 -4.71 -8.52
C LEU A 24 -5.53 -5.91 -8.46
N ASN A 25 -6.84 -5.65 -8.47
CA ASN A 25 -7.84 -6.71 -8.47
C ASN A 25 -7.83 -7.57 -9.76
N LEU A 26 -7.42 -7.01 -10.90
CA LEU A 26 -7.23 -7.80 -12.12
C LEU A 26 -6.00 -8.71 -12.00
N LEU A 27 -4.90 -8.18 -11.45
CA LEU A 27 -3.68 -8.95 -11.20
C LEU A 27 -3.93 -10.10 -10.22
N THR A 28 -4.73 -9.90 -9.17
CA THR A 28 -5.07 -10.98 -8.24
C THR A 28 -5.89 -12.10 -8.87
N ARG A 29 -6.67 -11.80 -9.92
CA ARG A 29 -7.52 -12.77 -10.62
C ARG A 29 -6.82 -13.49 -11.76
N GLU A 30 -5.96 -12.78 -12.48
CA GLU A 30 -5.40 -13.26 -13.76
C GLU A 30 -3.95 -13.73 -13.66
N ASN A 31 -3.22 -13.35 -12.61
CA ASN A 31 -1.77 -13.52 -12.52
C ASN A 31 -1.33 -14.64 -11.56
N SER A 32 -2.21 -15.61 -11.26
CA SER A 32 -1.91 -16.72 -10.34
C SER A 32 -0.80 -17.66 -10.83
N THR A 33 -0.35 -17.54 -12.08
CA THR A 33 0.66 -18.41 -12.67
C THR A 33 2.11 -17.94 -12.46
N PHE A 34 2.35 -16.67 -12.13
CA PHE A 34 3.71 -16.11 -12.06
C PHE A 34 4.27 -15.96 -10.65
N LEU A 35 3.39 -15.85 -9.66
CA LEU A 35 3.76 -15.64 -8.27
C LEU A 35 3.25 -16.80 -7.43
N GLN A 36 4.16 -17.45 -6.73
CA GLN A 36 3.85 -18.48 -5.76
C GLN A 36 3.32 -17.84 -4.48
N ASP A 37 2.52 -18.58 -3.72
CA ASP A 37 1.91 -18.06 -2.48
C ASP A 37 2.92 -17.52 -1.46
N ASN A 38 4.14 -18.06 -1.48
CA ASN A 38 5.24 -17.68 -0.60
C ASN A 38 6.14 -16.59 -1.16
N ASP A 39 5.99 -16.14 -2.41
CA ASP A 39 6.81 -15.03 -2.92
C ASP A 39 6.60 -13.80 -2.04
N VAL A 40 7.69 -13.20 -1.54
CA VAL A 40 7.62 -11.83 -1.01
C VAL A 40 7.36 -10.93 -2.21
N VAL A 41 6.44 -9.99 -2.09
CA VAL A 41 6.15 -8.99 -3.12
C VAL A 41 6.10 -7.61 -2.49
N VAL A 42 6.53 -6.61 -3.25
CA VAL A 42 6.36 -5.20 -2.93
C VAL A 42 5.43 -4.60 -3.95
N PHE A 43 4.49 -3.79 -3.50
CA PHE A 43 3.66 -2.96 -4.33
C PHE A 43 3.89 -1.51 -3.94
N LEU A 44 4.06 -0.63 -4.92
CA LEU A 44 4.38 0.79 -4.74
C LEU A 44 3.68 1.63 -5.82
N ASP A 45 3.36 2.88 -5.50
CA ASP A 45 2.90 3.86 -6.49
C ASP A 45 4.04 4.23 -7.46
N GLY A 46 3.75 4.16 -8.77
CA GLY A 46 4.79 4.23 -9.80
C GLY A 46 5.23 5.62 -10.25
N ARG A 47 4.70 6.70 -9.66
CA ARG A 47 5.02 8.08 -10.10
C ARG A 47 5.89 8.86 -9.13
N ASP A 48 5.80 8.50 -7.87
CA ASP A 48 6.18 9.29 -6.69
C ASP A 48 6.79 8.40 -5.61
N THR A 49 7.21 7.19 -5.99
CA THR A 49 7.98 6.30 -5.13
C THR A 49 9.41 6.13 -5.62
N PHE A 50 10.35 6.04 -4.69
CA PHE A 50 11.77 5.91 -4.95
C PHE A 50 12.38 4.75 -4.16
N CYS A 51 13.39 4.10 -4.74
CA CYS A 51 14.21 3.12 -4.03
C CYS A 51 15.35 3.87 -3.32
N MET A 52 15.41 3.75 -2.00
CA MET A 52 16.33 4.49 -1.13
C MET A 52 17.52 3.65 -0.68
N ARG A 53 17.43 2.33 -0.84
CA ARG A 53 18.41 1.34 -0.40
C ARG A 53 18.45 0.16 -1.36
N ASP A 54 19.58 -0.53 -1.38
CA ASP A 54 19.70 -1.84 -2.05
C ASP A 54 18.66 -2.84 -1.51
N ILE A 55 18.02 -3.54 -2.44
CA ILE A 55 16.93 -4.50 -2.21
C ILE A 55 17.41 -5.94 -2.03
N ASP A 56 18.71 -6.23 -2.19
CA ASP A 56 19.26 -7.59 -2.10
C ASP A 56 18.93 -8.28 -0.76
N ARG A 57 18.84 -7.49 0.32
CA ARG A 57 18.48 -7.99 1.65
C ARG A 57 17.00 -7.88 1.99
N LEU A 58 16.16 -7.36 1.09
CA LEU A 58 14.74 -7.07 1.37
C LEU A 58 13.96 -8.32 1.79
N GLY A 59 14.15 -9.43 1.08
CA GLY A 59 13.50 -10.70 1.42
C GLY A 59 13.90 -11.22 2.79
N GLU A 60 15.20 -11.14 3.13
CA GLU A 60 15.75 -11.52 4.44
C GLU A 60 15.18 -10.62 5.56
N ASP A 61 15.27 -9.30 5.41
CA ASP A 61 14.81 -8.32 6.39
C ASP A 61 13.30 -8.40 6.64
N PHE A 62 12.51 -8.69 5.59
CA PHE A 62 11.08 -8.97 5.69
C PHE A 62 10.82 -10.27 6.43
N THR A 63 11.48 -11.36 6.05
CA THR A 63 11.30 -12.69 6.66
C THR A 63 11.63 -12.67 8.15
N ASN A 64 12.67 -11.93 8.55
CA ASN A 64 13.10 -11.79 9.93
C ASN A 64 12.09 -11.07 10.85
N THR A 65 11.04 -10.43 10.30
CA THR A 65 9.98 -9.81 11.11
C THR A 65 8.97 -10.81 11.66
N GLY A 66 8.87 -12.01 11.06
CA GLY A 66 7.80 -12.98 11.36
C GLY A 66 6.38 -12.53 10.95
N LYS A 67 6.22 -11.35 10.33
CA LYS A 67 4.94 -10.85 9.81
C LYS A 67 4.76 -11.30 8.35
N VAL A 68 3.52 -11.25 7.87
CA VAL A 68 3.19 -11.73 6.49
C VAL A 68 2.79 -10.61 5.55
N LEU A 69 2.41 -9.44 6.07
CA LEU A 69 2.06 -8.26 5.28
C LEU A 69 2.27 -6.99 6.10
N PHE A 70 3.11 -6.09 5.60
CA PHE A 70 3.18 -4.70 6.02
C PHE A 70 2.46 -3.82 5.00
N ILE A 71 1.57 -2.96 5.49
CA ILE A 71 0.99 -1.86 4.75
C ILE A 71 1.80 -0.61 5.09
N ALA A 72 2.16 0.20 4.10
CA ALA A 72 2.83 1.47 4.36
C ALA A 72 1.99 2.31 5.33
N ALA A 73 2.65 3.12 6.16
CA ALA A 73 1.98 3.87 7.21
C ALA A 73 2.35 5.35 7.17
N GLU A 74 1.42 6.21 7.57
CA GLU A 74 1.58 7.66 7.62
C GLU A 74 1.01 8.26 8.91
N THR A 75 1.28 9.55 9.12
CA THR A 75 0.81 10.36 10.27
C THR A 75 -0.63 10.84 10.12
N ASN A 76 -1.15 10.90 8.89
CA ASN A 76 -2.45 11.47 8.58
C ASN A 76 -3.51 10.38 8.35
N CYS A 77 -4.65 10.48 9.04
CA CYS A 77 -5.80 9.59 8.84
C CYS A 77 -6.63 10.01 7.61
N TRP A 78 -6.00 9.99 6.43
CA TRP A 78 -6.62 10.35 5.15
C TRP A 78 -7.27 9.13 4.48
N PRO A 79 -8.43 9.26 3.80
CA PRO A 79 -9.33 10.43 3.77
C PRO A 79 -10.40 10.40 4.89
N LEU A 80 -10.24 9.54 5.89
CA LEU A 80 -11.27 9.24 6.89
C LEU A 80 -11.55 10.41 7.86
N LEU A 81 -10.64 11.38 7.99
CA LEU A 81 -10.87 12.63 8.73
C LEU A 81 -11.79 13.64 8.02
N TYR A 82 -12.10 13.45 6.73
CA TYR A 82 -12.86 14.44 5.96
C TYR A 82 -14.38 14.19 6.04
N ALA A 83 -15.14 15.29 6.01
CA ALA A 83 -16.60 15.30 6.18
C ALA A 83 -17.38 14.39 5.22
N HIS A 84 -16.80 13.98 4.08
CA HIS A 84 -17.45 13.02 3.18
C HIS A 84 -17.60 11.62 3.79
N PHE A 85 -16.82 11.27 4.82
CA PHE A 85 -16.94 10.00 5.54
C PHE A 85 -17.91 10.05 6.74
N SER A 86 -18.48 11.23 7.03
CA SER A 86 -19.23 11.54 8.26
C SER A 86 -20.55 10.81 8.50
N LYS A 87 -21.15 10.26 7.44
CA LYS A 87 -22.48 9.63 7.51
C LYS A 87 -22.45 8.15 7.15
N THR A 88 -21.29 7.52 7.29
CA THR A 88 -21.11 6.13 6.87
C THR A 88 -21.46 5.20 8.01
N LEU A 89 -22.73 4.77 8.07
CA LEU A 89 -23.05 3.50 8.70
C LEU A 89 -22.45 2.42 7.80
N LEU A 90 -21.27 1.93 8.16
CA LEU A 90 -20.67 0.80 7.49
C LEU A 90 -21.46 -0.44 7.92
N ASN A 91 -22.43 -0.84 7.11
CA ASN A 91 -23.07 -2.16 7.22
C ASN A 91 -22.05 -3.19 6.78
N LEU A 92 -21.19 -3.59 7.72
CA LEU A 92 -20.12 -4.54 7.47
C LEU A 92 -20.71 -5.93 7.43
N PHE A 93 -21.05 -6.44 6.24
CA PHE A 93 -21.33 -7.87 6.14
C PHE A 93 -20.01 -8.61 6.17
N ASN A 94 -19.92 -9.70 6.95
CA ASN A 94 -18.82 -10.64 6.78
C ASN A 94 -18.86 -11.14 5.32
N PRO A 95 -17.86 -10.83 4.47
CA PRO A 95 -17.92 -11.19 3.06
C PRO A 95 -17.92 -12.71 2.85
N LYS A 96 -17.45 -13.50 3.84
CA LYS A 96 -17.43 -14.96 3.78
C LYS A 96 -18.72 -15.61 4.25
N THR A 97 -19.41 -15.04 5.24
CA THR A 97 -20.57 -15.70 5.86
C THR A 97 -21.89 -15.07 5.50
N GLN A 98 -21.98 -13.79 5.10
CA GLN A 98 -23.22 -13.07 4.75
C GLN A 98 -24.39 -13.15 5.77
N HIS A 99 -24.23 -13.82 6.92
CA HIS A 99 -25.32 -14.20 7.82
C HIS A 99 -25.54 -13.24 8.98
N ALA A 100 -24.65 -12.26 9.19
CA ALA A 100 -24.89 -11.18 10.14
C ALA A 100 -24.11 -9.93 9.70
N PRO A 101 -24.71 -8.73 9.79
CA PRO A 101 -23.91 -7.52 9.80
C PRO A 101 -22.99 -7.61 11.02
N TRP A 102 -21.67 -7.52 10.81
CA TRP A 102 -20.80 -6.90 11.79
C TRP A 102 -21.38 -5.51 11.99
N ASN A 103 -22.23 -5.34 13.01
CA ASN A 103 -22.70 -4.03 13.44
C ASN A 103 -21.53 -3.33 14.14
N TRP A 104 -20.50 -3.00 13.37
CA TRP A 104 -19.46 -2.05 13.76
C TRP A 104 -20.01 -0.68 13.41
N SER A 105 -20.90 -0.17 14.27
CA SER A 105 -21.28 1.23 14.22
C SER A 105 -20.12 2.04 14.79
N PHE A 106 -19.12 2.34 13.96
CA PHE A 106 -18.19 3.39 14.33
C PHE A 106 -18.95 4.70 14.37
N LYS A 107 -18.86 5.40 15.50
CA LYS A 107 -19.06 6.84 15.44
C LYS A 107 -17.88 7.39 14.64
N GLU A 108 -18.16 8.21 13.64
CA GLU A 108 -17.16 8.84 12.75
C GLU A 108 -15.91 9.32 13.49
N ASN A 109 -16.12 9.97 14.64
CA ASN A 109 -15.07 10.51 15.49
C ASN A 109 -14.17 9.46 16.17
N GLN A 110 -14.42 8.17 15.93
CA GLN A 110 -13.66 7.07 16.51
C GLN A 110 -12.90 6.24 15.49
N ILE A 111 -13.16 6.34 14.17
CA ILE A 111 -12.49 5.46 13.19
C ILE A 111 -10.97 5.64 13.23
N CYS A 112 -10.48 6.88 13.23
CA CYS A 112 -9.05 7.15 13.33
C CYS A 112 -8.48 6.69 14.67
N THR A 113 -9.20 6.88 15.78
CA THR A 113 -8.79 6.36 17.09
C THR A 113 -8.74 4.83 17.10
N THR A 114 -9.70 4.15 16.46
CA THR A 114 -9.68 2.69 16.32
C THR A 114 -8.51 2.24 15.46
N LEU A 115 -8.23 2.92 14.34
CA LEU A 115 -7.04 2.63 13.52
C LEU A 115 -5.76 2.74 14.34
N GLN A 116 -5.62 3.80 15.15
CA GLN A 116 -4.47 3.98 16.04
C GLN A 116 -4.34 2.84 17.05
N ILE A 117 -5.45 2.49 17.73
CA ILE A 117 -5.45 1.40 18.71
C ILE A 117 -5.12 0.06 18.04
N GLU A 118 -5.74 -0.26 16.91
CA GLU A 118 -5.50 -1.50 16.17
C GLU A 118 -4.07 -1.57 15.63
N ALA A 119 -3.54 -0.46 15.12
CA ALA A 119 -2.13 -0.37 14.72
C ALA A 119 -1.22 -0.67 15.91
N PHE A 120 -1.46 -0.05 17.07
CA PHE A 120 -0.71 -0.29 18.30
C PHE A 120 -0.85 -1.73 18.81
N LEU A 121 -2.03 -2.36 18.71
CA LEU A 121 -2.22 -3.74 19.17
C LEU A 121 -1.53 -4.77 18.27
N ARG A 122 -1.40 -4.49 16.96
CA ARG A 122 -0.81 -5.43 15.99
C ARG A 122 0.69 -5.24 15.80
N ASN A 123 1.21 -4.05 16.14
CA ASN A 123 2.61 -3.65 16.01
C ASN A 123 3.24 -3.20 17.32
N GLU A 124 4.51 -2.86 17.24
CA GLU A 124 5.16 -2.01 18.22
C GLU A 124 4.73 -0.54 18.03
N GLU A 125 4.82 0.24 19.11
CA GLU A 125 4.57 1.67 19.10
C GLU A 125 5.44 2.38 18.04
N GLY A 126 4.81 3.27 17.27
CA GLY A 126 5.46 4.04 16.22
C GLY A 126 4.64 5.26 15.80
N PRO A 127 5.29 6.26 15.19
CA PRO A 127 4.66 7.54 14.90
C PRO A 127 3.70 7.55 13.71
N TYR A 128 3.63 6.44 12.97
CA TYR A 128 2.78 6.30 11.78
C TYR A 128 1.63 5.31 12.03
N PRO A 129 0.52 5.75 12.64
CA PRO A 129 -0.54 4.82 13.03
C PRO A 129 -1.61 4.62 11.95
N PHE A 130 -1.51 5.28 10.78
CA PHE A 130 -2.54 5.24 9.75
C PHE A 130 -2.07 4.53 8.48
N PRO A 131 -2.91 3.71 7.84
CA PRO A 131 -2.54 3.01 6.61
C PRO A 131 -2.44 3.96 5.42
N ASN A 132 -1.38 3.82 4.63
CA ASN A 132 -1.21 4.46 3.33
C ASN A 132 -1.31 3.39 2.22
N SER A 133 -2.20 3.59 1.26
CA SER A 133 -2.40 2.58 0.19
C SER A 133 -1.35 2.64 -0.92
N GLY A 134 -0.44 3.61 -0.86
CA GLY A 134 0.64 3.82 -1.81
C GLY A 134 1.71 2.74 -1.80
N GLY A 135 1.76 1.89 -0.77
CA GLY A 135 2.61 0.72 -0.82
C GLY A 135 2.33 -0.36 0.20
N PHE A 136 2.74 -1.59 -0.14
CA PHE A 136 2.65 -2.76 0.72
C PHE A 136 3.86 -3.67 0.46
N ILE A 137 4.30 -4.43 1.46
CA ILE A 137 5.22 -5.56 1.29
C ILE A 137 4.69 -6.77 2.03
N GLY A 138 4.62 -7.93 1.37
CA GLY A 138 4.08 -9.13 2.00
C GLY A 138 4.26 -10.40 1.19
N ARG A 139 3.89 -11.54 1.78
CA ARG A 139 3.78 -12.80 1.03
C ARG A 139 2.59 -12.71 0.06
N TRP A 140 2.78 -13.14 -1.19
CA TRP A 140 1.81 -12.94 -2.25
C TRP A 140 0.41 -13.44 -1.90
N ARG A 141 0.30 -14.61 -1.26
CA ARG A 141 -0.98 -15.14 -0.79
C ARG A 141 -1.74 -14.12 0.07
N LYS A 142 -1.06 -13.52 1.05
CA LYS A 142 -1.68 -12.56 1.96
C LYS A 142 -1.96 -11.22 1.29
N VAL A 143 -1.05 -10.75 0.43
CA VAL A 143 -1.28 -9.55 -0.38
C VAL A 143 -2.54 -9.72 -1.24
N ARG A 144 -2.71 -10.86 -1.90
CA ARG A 144 -3.93 -11.19 -2.66
C ARG A 144 -5.19 -11.15 -1.80
N GLU A 145 -5.18 -11.82 -0.65
CA GLU A 145 -6.30 -11.81 0.30
C GLU A 145 -6.67 -10.39 0.73
N PHE A 146 -5.67 -9.56 1.06
CA PHE A 146 -5.87 -8.18 1.49
C PHE A 146 -6.38 -7.27 0.37
N LEU A 147 -5.84 -7.40 -0.84
CA LEU A 147 -6.30 -6.65 -2.02
C LEU A 147 -7.73 -7.02 -2.40
N GLN A 148 -8.09 -8.31 -2.30
CA GLN A 148 -9.47 -8.76 -2.52
C GLN A 148 -10.40 -8.15 -1.47
N LEU A 149 -10.03 -8.17 -0.19
CA LEU A 149 -10.82 -7.53 0.87
C LEU A 149 -10.98 -6.01 0.63
N SER A 150 -9.89 -5.32 0.29
CA SER A 150 -9.90 -3.89 -0.06
C SER A 150 -10.83 -3.60 -1.24
N TRP A 151 -10.81 -4.45 -2.27
CA TRP A 151 -11.72 -4.31 -3.41
C TRP A 151 -13.20 -4.46 -3.02
N GLU A 152 -13.51 -5.44 -2.17
CA GLU A 152 -14.86 -5.64 -1.67
C GLU A 152 -15.35 -4.43 -0.87
N VAL A 153 -14.49 -3.86 -0.01
CA VAL A 153 -14.77 -2.60 0.70
C VAL A 153 -15.05 -1.48 -0.30
N TYR A 154 -14.15 -1.27 -1.26
CA TYR A 154 -14.25 -0.20 -2.25
C TYR A 154 -15.57 -0.28 -3.05
N LYS A 155 -15.97 -1.47 -3.47
CA LYS A 155 -17.14 -1.66 -4.34
C LYS A 155 -18.46 -1.77 -3.60
N LYS A 156 -18.49 -2.38 -2.42
CA LYS A 156 -19.72 -2.75 -1.72
C LYS A 156 -20.02 -1.86 -0.51
N MET A 157 -19.00 -1.23 0.07
CA MET A 157 -19.17 -0.45 1.30
C MET A 157 -19.02 1.05 1.07
N LEU A 158 -18.07 1.48 0.25
CA LEU A 158 -17.86 2.89 -0.04
C LEU A 158 -18.90 3.39 -1.05
N LYS A 159 -19.51 4.54 -0.74
CA LYS A 159 -20.35 5.25 -1.72
C LYS A 159 -19.50 5.73 -2.89
N SER A 160 -20.14 6.04 -4.01
CA SER A 160 -19.43 6.47 -5.23
C SER A 160 -18.56 7.72 -5.04
N ASP A 161 -18.94 8.62 -4.14
CA ASP A 161 -18.17 9.83 -3.79
C ASP A 161 -17.09 9.58 -2.72
N GLN A 162 -17.12 8.41 -2.08
CA GLN A 162 -16.16 7.96 -1.07
C GLN A 162 -15.18 6.92 -1.62
N GLN A 163 -15.33 6.53 -2.89
CA GLN A 163 -14.55 5.48 -3.53
C GLN A 163 -13.09 5.89 -3.72
N ASP A 164 -12.35 5.67 -2.64
CA ASP A 164 -10.95 5.97 -2.46
C ASP A 164 -10.19 4.69 -2.05
N ASP A 165 -9.03 4.44 -2.66
CA ASP A 165 -8.26 3.21 -2.43
C ASP A 165 -7.63 3.20 -1.03
N GLN A 166 -7.26 4.36 -0.49
CA GLN A 166 -6.76 4.46 0.88
C GLN A 166 -7.85 4.26 1.92
N ALA A 167 -9.04 4.84 1.71
CA ALA A 167 -10.20 4.52 2.55
C ALA A 167 -10.50 3.02 2.55
N ALA A 168 -10.44 2.39 1.37
CA ALA A 168 -10.68 0.97 1.23
C ALA A 168 -9.63 0.11 1.96
N ALA A 169 -8.34 0.44 1.81
CA ALA A 169 -7.25 -0.25 2.48
C ALA A 169 -7.33 -0.09 4.02
N ALA A 170 -7.66 1.09 4.52
CA ALA A 170 -7.77 1.35 5.95
C ALA A 170 -8.90 0.54 6.60
N LEU A 171 -10.06 0.50 5.96
CA LEU A 171 -11.17 -0.33 6.43
C LEU A 171 -10.86 -1.83 6.27
N ALA A 172 -10.20 -2.26 5.19
CA ALA A 172 -9.78 -3.65 5.03
C ALA A 172 -8.79 -4.09 6.12
N PHE A 173 -7.88 -3.20 6.54
CA PHE A 173 -6.98 -3.45 7.66
C PHE A 173 -7.76 -3.76 8.94
N LEU A 174 -8.74 -2.92 9.30
CA LEU A 174 -9.61 -3.16 10.45
C LEU A 174 -10.36 -4.49 10.34
N LEU A 175 -10.98 -4.76 9.18
CA LEU A 175 -11.84 -5.92 8.95
C LEU A 175 -11.11 -7.25 8.84
N SER A 176 -9.81 -7.24 8.50
CA SER A 176 -9.05 -8.47 8.32
C SER A 176 -8.98 -9.32 9.60
N ASN A 177 -9.04 -8.69 10.78
CA ASN A 177 -8.88 -9.33 12.10
C ASN A 177 -7.72 -10.35 12.13
N ASP A 178 -6.63 -10.01 11.45
CA ASP A 178 -5.46 -10.86 11.26
C ASP A 178 -4.22 -10.12 11.77
N ASN A 179 -3.71 -10.56 12.93
CA ASN A 179 -2.56 -9.94 13.60
C ASN A 179 -1.24 -10.11 12.83
N SER A 180 -1.24 -10.89 11.76
CA SER A 180 -0.11 -11.05 10.86
C SER A 180 -0.08 -9.98 9.75
N ILE A 181 -1.18 -9.23 9.55
CA ILE A 181 -1.25 -8.01 8.76
C ILE A 181 -1.02 -6.81 9.67
N VAL A 182 -0.01 -6.03 9.33
CA VAL A 182 0.47 -4.92 10.15
C VAL A 182 0.69 -3.66 9.33
N LEU A 183 0.76 -2.52 10.01
CA LEU A 183 1.25 -1.26 9.44
C LEU A 183 2.77 -1.15 9.61
N ASP A 184 3.46 -0.50 8.69
CA ASP A 184 4.88 -0.16 8.85
C ASP A 184 5.05 1.08 9.75
N THR A 185 4.61 0.98 11.01
CA THR A 185 4.52 2.11 11.96
C THR A 185 5.86 2.77 12.28
N ARG A 186 6.96 2.12 11.92
CA ARG A 186 8.33 2.61 12.11
C ARG A 186 9.04 2.96 10.80
N ALA A 187 8.35 2.92 9.66
CA ALA A 187 8.91 3.13 8.33
C ALA A 187 10.17 2.28 8.07
N LYS A 188 10.13 0.99 8.40
CA LYS A 188 11.24 0.05 8.20
C LYS A 188 11.41 -0.30 6.72
N PHE A 189 10.31 -0.41 5.99
CA PHE A 189 10.28 -0.78 4.58
C PHE A 189 9.90 0.40 3.70
N ILE A 190 8.81 1.10 4.04
CA ILE A 190 8.24 2.16 3.21
C ILE A 190 8.05 3.41 4.06
N GLN A 191 8.83 4.45 3.76
CA GLN A 191 8.58 5.79 4.29
C GLN A 191 7.49 6.45 3.45
N CYS A 192 6.39 6.80 4.09
CA CYS A 192 5.44 7.75 3.54
C CYS A 192 5.70 9.12 4.15
N SER A 193 5.77 10.15 3.33
CA SER A 193 5.82 11.52 3.85
C SER A 193 4.88 12.41 3.07
N ASP A 194 4.27 13.35 3.79
CA ASP A 194 3.70 14.52 3.16
C ASP A 194 4.76 15.61 2.93
N TYR A 195 4.30 16.75 2.40
CA TYR A 195 5.12 17.92 2.07
C TYR A 195 6.09 18.34 3.20
N ARG A 196 5.67 18.33 4.47
CA ARG A 196 6.48 18.90 5.56
C ARG A 196 7.46 17.89 6.12
N GLU A 197 7.01 16.65 6.25
CA GLU A 197 7.77 15.57 6.89
C GLU A 197 8.94 15.08 6.03
N ALA A 198 8.87 15.26 4.71
CA ALA A 198 9.91 14.80 3.79
C ALA A 198 11.30 15.36 4.13
N PHE A 199 11.37 16.60 4.61
CA PHE A 199 12.63 17.30 4.94
C PHE A 199 13.09 17.13 6.39
N ASP A 200 12.27 16.52 7.25
CA ASP A 200 12.66 16.24 8.65
C ASP A 200 13.59 15.03 8.75
N ASN A 201 13.57 14.17 7.74
CA ASN A 201 14.51 13.07 7.57
C ASN A 201 15.88 13.59 7.11
N TYR A 202 16.94 12.84 7.42
CA TYR A 202 18.29 13.21 7.02
C TYR A 202 18.92 12.15 6.13
N CYS A 203 19.81 12.58 5.24
CA CYS A 203 20.61 11.67 4.42
C CYS A 203 21.98 11.47 5.08
N THR A 204 22.45 10.22 5.17
CA THR A 204 23.84 9.94 5.55
C THR A 204 24.82 10.40 4.46
N PRO A 205 26.14 10.50 4.73
CA PRO A 205 27.14 10.79 3.70
C PRO A 205 27.15 9.78 2.55
N ASN A 206 26.74 8.53 2.82
CA ASN A 206 26.53 7.47 1.83
C ASN A 206 25.11 7.47 1.30
N THR A 207 24.47 8.64 1.34
CA THR A 207 23.28 8.92 0.56
C THR A 207 22.15 7.95 0.94
N THR A 208 22.04 7.64 2.23
CA THR A 208 20.97 6.79 2.77
C THR A 208 19.97 7.66 3.50
N LEU A 209 18.70 7.62 3.13
CA LEU A 209 17.65 8.30 3.90
C LEU A 209 17.47 7.60 5.24
N VAL A 210 17.52 8.37 6.32
CA VAL A 210 17.25 7.91 7.68
C VAL A 210 16.01 8.60 8.18
N ASN A 211 15.04 7.81 8.63
CA ASN A 211 13.89 8.32 9.34
C ASN A 211 14.36 8.88 10.69
N LYS A 212 14.19 10.18 10.90
CA LYS A 212 14.70 10.85 12.11
C LYS A 212 13.98 10.40 13.39
N GLU A 213 12.69 10.10 13.28
CA GLU A 213 11.83 9.78 14.42
C GLU A 213 12.01 8.32 14.89
N THR A 214 12.22 7.40 13.96
CA THR A 214 12.27 5.96 14.24
C THR A 214 13.70 5.39 14.19
N GLY A 215 14.63 6.15 13.61
CA GLY A 215 16.00 5.72 13.31
C GLY A 215 16.08 4.69 12.17
N SER A 216 14.97 4.43 11.47
CA SER A 216 14.93 3.42 10.42
C SER A 216 15.62 3.88 9.14
N VAL A 217 16.04 2.91 8.34
CA VAL A 217 16.54 3.10 6.98
C VAL A 217 15.56 2.42 6.02
N PRO A 218 14.54 3.15 5.53
CA PRO A 218 13.52 2.58 4.65
C PRO A 218 14.14 2.12 3.33
N TYR A 219 13.55 1.08 2.74
CA TYR A 219 13.91 0.65 1.38
C TYR A 219 13.29 1.54 0.32
N PHE A 220 12.07 2.01 0.58
CA PHE A 220 11.29 2.80 -0.35
C PHE A 220 10.83 4.09 0.30
N HIS A 221 10.77 5.15 -0.48
CA HIS A 221 10.16 6.41 -0.09
C HIS A 221 8.99 6.70 -1.03
N HIS A 222 7.79 6.85 -0.48
CA HIS A 222 6.60 7.26 -1.20
C HIS A 222 6.23 8.70 -0.80
N HIS A 223 6.40 9.62 -1.74
CA HIS A 223 6.10 11.03 -1.55
C HIS A 223 4.61 11.27 -1.78
N ASN A 224 3.83 11.32 -0.71
CA ASN A 224 2.37 11.46 -0.78
C ASN A 224 1.91 12.88 -1.11
N ALA A 225 0.66 13.02 -1.56
CA ALA A 225 -0.02 14.31 -1.77
C ALA A 225 0.67 15.25 -2.79
N ASP A 226 0.99 16.49 -2.41
CA ASP A 226 1.45 17.55 -3.32
C ASP A 226 2.81 17.24 -3.94
N LYS A 227 2.84 17.19 -5.27
CA LYS A 227 4.02 16.87 -6.08
C LYS A 227 4.87 18.09 -6.40
N SER A 228 4.44 19.30 -6.02
CA SER A 228 5.20 20.54 -6.26
C SER A 228 6.61 20.50 -5.67
N PHE A 229 6.82 19.69 -4.62
CA PHE A 229 8.11 19.51 -3.96
C PHE A 229 8.81 18.19 -4.31
N LEU A 230 8.23 17.38 -5.20
CA LEU A 230 8.84 16.11 -5.60
C LEU A 230 10.22 16.33 -6.22
N GLU A 231 10.35 17.31 -7.10
CA GLU A 231 11.63 17.64 -7.74
C GLU A 231 12.67 18.19 -6.74
N PRO A 232 12.36 19.20 -5.90
CA PRO A 232 13.25 19.62 -4.81
C PRO A 232 13.65 18.47 -3.87
N TYR A 233 12.70 17.60 -3.52
CA TYR A 233 12.97 16.43 -2.68
C TYR A 233 13.90 15.45 -3.39
N MET A 234 13.65 15.16 -4.67
CA MET A 234 14.54 14.35 -5.50
C MET A 234 15.92 14.97 -5.70
N GLN A 235 16.07 16.30 -5.60
CA GLN A 235 17.38 16.95 -5.62
C GLN A 235 18.08 16.83 -4.25
N TYR A 236 17.34 16.96 -3.15
CA TYR A 236 17.82 16.73 -1.80
C TYR A 236 18.31 15.28 -1.61
N VAL A 237 17.48 14.32 -2.05
CA VAL A 237 17.79 12.89 -2.19
C VAL A 237 18.71 12.65 -3.39
N GLY A 238 18.92 13.58 -4.31
CA GLY A 238 19.62 13.37 -5.58
C GLY A 238 21.13 13.24 -5.50
N ASN A 239 21.68 13.34 -4.29
CA ASN A 239 23.01 12.82 -3.99
C ASN A 239 23.02 11.28 -3.88
N ILE A 240 21.84 10.66 -3.71
CA ILE A 240 21.55 9.23 -3.71
C ILE A 240 21.26 8.78 -5.15
N SER A 241 21.84 7.64 -5.57
CA SER A 241 21.78 7.13 -6.95
C SER A 241 20.36 7.13 -7.54
N LYS A 242 20.19 7.78 -8.69
CA LYS A 242 18.92 8.07 -9.38
C LYS A 242 18.25 6.86 -10.05
N GLU A 243 17.98 5.78 -9.32
CA GLU A 243 17.04 4.76 -9.82
C GLU A 243 15.62 5.13 -9.39
N SER A 244 15.01 6.07 -10.12
CA SER A 244 13.57 6.29 -10.01
C SER A 244 12.84 5.00 -10.34
N VAL A 245 11.90 4.63 -9.48
CA VAL A 245 10.97 3.55 -9.72
C VAL A 245 9.88 4.08 -10.66
N PHE A 246 10.23 4.37 -11.92
CA PHE A 246 9.26 4.87 -12.91
C PHE A 246 8.20 3.82 -13.29
N GLU A 247 8.28 2.61 -12.73
CA GLU A 247 7.44 1.47 -13.07
C GLU A 247 7.15 0.65 -11.81
N CYS A 248 5.86 0.42 -11.50
CA CYS A 248 5.48 -0.49 -10.42
C CYS A 248 6.14 -1.84 -10.67
N PHE A 249 7.03 -2.25 -9.77
CA PHE A 249 7.78 -3.49 -9.92
C PHE A 249 7.56 -4.38 -8.70
N TRP A 250 7.43 -5.65 -8.98
CA TRP A 250 7.39 -6.73 -8.02
C TRP A 250 8.82 -7.23 -7.86
N ILE A 251 9.26 -7.50 -6.65
CA ILE A 251 10.49 -8.26 -6.42
C ILE A 251 10.02 -9.59 -5.87
N SER A 252 10.23 -10.73 -6.54
CA SER A 252 10.08 -12.03 -5.88
C SER A 252 11.22 -12.16 -4.87
N GLY A 253 10.89 -12.23 -3.58
CA GLY A 253 11.90 -12.33 -2.51
C GLY A 253 12.78 -13.58 -2.59
N ASP A 254 12.30 -14.66 -3.23
CA ASP A 254 13.03 -15.93 -3.34
C ASP A 254 13.95 -15.98 -4.58
N THR A 255 13.66 -15.17 -5.60
CA THR A 255 14.42 -15.16 -6.87
C THR A 255 15.16 -13.86 -7.15
N GLY A 256 14.89 -12.79 -6.39
CA GLY A 256 15.35 -11.44 -6.68
C GLY A 256 14.80 -10.86 -7.99
N ARG A 257 13.92 -11.58 -8.68
CA ARG A 257 13.43 -11.18 -10.01
C ARG A 257 12.53 -9.96 -9.87
N LYS A 258 12.94 -8.86 -10.51
CA LYS A 258 12.10 -7.70 -10.76
C LYS A 258 11.10 -8.06 -11.87
N ILE A 259 9.81 -8.11 -11.56
CA ILE A 259 8.74 -8.24 -12.56
C ILE A 259 8.11 -6.86 -12.64
N TYR A 260 8.05 -6.21 -13.80
CA TYR A 260 7.39 -4.92 -13.91
C TYR A 260 5.91 -5.10 -14.25
N LEU A 261 5.04 -4.25 -13.72
CA LEU A 261 3.61 -4.28 -14.03
C LEU A 261 3.38 -4.17 -15.55
N LYS A 262 4.24 -3.40 -16.24
CA LYS A 262 4.20 -3.31 -17.70
C LYS A 262 4.49 -4.64 -18.38
N ASP A 263 5.37 -5.49 -17.82
CA ASP A 263 5.77 -6.77 -18.40
C ASP A 263 4.63 -7.76 -18.26
N VAL A 264 3.98 -7.78 -17.07
CA VAL A 264 2.72 -8.50 -16.86
C VAL A 264 1.66 -8.03 -17.87
N CYS A 265 1.51 -6.71 -18.04
CA CYS A 265 0.55 -6.14 -18.98
C CYS A 265 0.96 -6.31 -20.46
N GLN A 266 2.22 -6.61 -20.79
CA GLN A 266 2.74 -6.76 -22.16
C GLN A 266 2.74 -8.22 -22.61
N GLU A 267 3.18 -9.15 -21.77
CA GLU A 267 3.08 -10.60 -22.05
C GLU A 267 1.61 -11.01 -22.22
N GLN A 268 0.72 -10.41 -21.43
CA GLN A 268 -0.73 -10.55 -21.60
C GLN A 268 -1.29 -9.98 -22.93
N ARG A 269 -0.53 -9.16 -23.67
CA ARG A 269 -0.88 -8.71 -25.04
C ARG A 269 -0.39 -9.68 -26.11
N MET A 270 0.54 -10.58 -25.77
CA MET A 270 1.09 -11.58 -26.68
C MET A 270 0.41 -12.96 -26.55
N LEU A 271 -0.53 -13.12 -25.60
CA LEU A 271 -1.36 -14.31 -25.36
C LEU A 271 -2.85 -14.03 -25.61
#